data_AF-A0A7N0SZJ1-F1
#
_entry.id   AF-A0A7N0SZJ1-F1
#
_cell.length_a   1.000
_cell.length_b   1.000
_cell.length_c   1.000
_cell.angle_alpha   90.00
_cell.angle_beta   90.00
_cell.angle_gamma   90.00
#
_symmetry.space_group_name_H-M   'P 1'
#
loop_
_entity.id
_entity.type
_entity.pdbx_description
1 polymer ?
#
loop_
_entity_poly.entity_id
_entity_poly.type
_entity_poly.pdbx_seq_one_letter_code
_entity_poly.pdbx_strand_id
1 'polypeptide(L)'
;MKIDSMGRIIQFAEKPKGLDLKAMEADTTLIGLSPQEASEKPYIASMGVYVFKKDVLFKLLKWTYPKANDFGSEIIPSALADHTVNAYIFRDYWEDIGTIRTFYEANLALAKESPPFEFYDPKTPIFTSPRFLPPTKIDHCRIVEAIISHGCFLRECSVQHSIVGERSRLDFGVELKDTLMMGADYYQTESEIAALLAEGKVPIGVGSNTKIRNCIIDKNAKIGKNVLIMNKDGVQEADRPEEGFYIRSGITIIMEKATIPDGTVI
;
A
#
# COMPACT_ATOMS: atom_id res chain seq x y z
N MET A 1 3.64 3.33 24.40
CA MET A 1 2.83 3.32 25.63
C MET A 1 3.48 2.43 26.67
N LYS A 2 3.16 2.62 27.95
CA LYS A 2 3.57 1.74 29.05
C LYS A 2 2.35 1.13 29.71
N ILE A 3 2.50 -0.10 30.16
CA ILE A 3 1.45 -0.86 30.84
C ILE A 3 1.93 -1.35 32.21
N ASP A 4 1.00 -1.58 33.13
CA ASP A 4 1.27 -2.30 34.37
C ASP A 4 1.12 -3.83 34.20
N SER A 5 1.34 -4.58 35.28
CA SER A 5 1.27 -6.05 35.29
C SER A 5 -0.14 -6.61 35.04
N MET A 6 -1.19 -5.78 35.11
CA MET A 6 -2.57 -6.16 34.79
C MET A 6 -2.94 -5.76 33.35
N GLY A 7 -2.01 -5.19 32.58
CA GLY A 7 -2.26 -4.71 31.22
C GLY A 7 -2.94 -3.35 31.15
N ARG A 8 -3.03 -2.60 32.27
CA ARG A 8 -3.57 -1.25 32.27
C ARG A 8 -2.53 -0.28 31.71
N ILE A 9 -2.96 0.60 30.82
CA ILE A 9 -2.10 1.66 30.30
C ILE A 9 -1.89 2.71 31.40
N ILE A 10 -0.62 2.95 31.73
CA ILE A 10 -0.20 3.95 32.74
C ILE A 10 0.42 5.19 32.11
N GLN A 11 0.91 5.07 30.88
CA GLN A 11 1.50 6.20 30.15
C GLN A 11 1.27 6.02 28.64
N PHE A 12 0.79 7.08 28.00
CA PHE A 12 0.60 7.14 26.55
C PHE A 12 1.27 8.39 26.00
N ALA A 13 1.98 8.24 24.88
CA ALA A 13 2.65 9.33 24.19
C ALA A 13 2.45 9.13 22.69
N GLU A 14 1.94 10.15 22.01
CA GLU A 14 1.74 10.14 20.56
C GLU A 14 3.07 10.49 19.88
N LYS A 15 3.56 9.57 19.03
CA LYS A 15 4.75 9.74 18.18
C LYS A 15 5.95 10.41 18.88
N PRO A 16 6.38 9.92 20.08
CA PRO A 16 7.48 10.51 20.82
C PRO A 16 8.80 10.38 20.03
N LYS A 17 9.71 11.34 20.20
CA LYS A 17 11.01 11.38 19.53
C LYS A 17 12.14 11.64 20.52
N GLY A 18 13.36 11.28 20.16
CA GLY A 18 14.56 11.59 20.96
C GLY A 18 14.48 11.04 22.38
N LEU A 19 14.64 11.93 23.38
CA LEU A 19 14.60 11.54 24.80
C LEU A 19 13.22 11.04 25.23
N ASP A 20 12.14 11.60 24.69
CA ASP A 20 10.78 11.16 25.03
C ASP A 20 10.51 9.75 24.51
N LEU A 21 11.08 9.38 23.35
CA LEU A 21 10.98 8.02 22.84
C LEU A 21 11.71 7.04 23.77
N LYS A 22 12.96 7.36 24.17
CA LYS A 22 13.71 6.55 25.13
C LYS A 22 12.99 6.41 26.46
N ALA A 23 12.36 7.49 26.94
CA ALA A 23 11.57 7.45 28.16
C ALA A 23 10.35 6.52 28.06
N MET A 24 9.89 6.19 26.85
CA MET A 24 8.76 5.29 26.60
C MET A 24 9.14 3.82 26.45
N GLU A 25 10.42 3.45 26.63
CA GLU A 25 10.84 2.05 26.71
C GLU A 25 10.06 1.32 27.81
N ALA A 26 9.64 0.10 27.51
CA ALA A 26 8.85 -0.77 28.37
C ALA A 26 9.46 -2.17 28.40
N ASP A 27 9.26 -2.87 29.51
CA ASP A 27 9.58 -4.29 29.59
C ASP A 27 8.53 -5.10 28.81
N THR A 28 8.85 -5.42 27.56
CA THR A 28 7.96 -6.18 26.68
C THR A 28 7.96 -7.69 26.99
N THR A 29 8.74 -8.17 27.97
CA THR A 29 8.56 -9.52 28.51
C THR A 29 7.23 -9.67 29.27
N LEU A 30 6.71 -8.57 29.84
CA LEU A 30 5.38 -8.52 30.47
C LEU A 30 4.25 -8.84 29.49
N ILE A 31 4.48 -8.59 28.20
CA ILE A 31 3.56 -8.95 27.13
C ILE A 31 4.00 -10.22 26.43
N GLY A 32 4.81 -11.07 27.06
CA GLY A 32 5.18 -12.40 26.61
C GLY A 32 6.11 -12.43 25.39
N LEU A 33 7.00 -11.45 25.23
CA LEU A 33 8.18 -11.58 24.37
C LEU A 33 9.31 -12.30 25.10
N SER A 34 10.17 -13.01 24.37
CA SER A 34 11.42 -13.53 24.92
C SER A 34 12.37 -12.38 25.30
N PRO A 35 13.35 -12.60 26.20
CA PRO A 35 14.32 -11.56 26.56
C PRO A 35 15.08 -10.96 25.35
N GLN A 36 15.36 -11.79 24.34
CA GLN A 36 16.01 -11.35 23.11
C GLN A 36 15.08 -10.44 22.30
N GLU A 37 13.86 -10.87 22.02
CA GLU A 37 12.87 -10.07 21.28
C GLU A 37 12.52 -8.78 22.02
N ALA A 38 12.46 -8.82 23.35
CA ALA A 38 12.18 -7.64 24.16
C ALA A 38 13.29 -6.58 24.05
N SER A 39 14.55 -7.02 23.94
CA SER A 39 15.68 -6.12 23.67
C SER A 39 15.63 -5.49 22.27
N GLU A 40 15.13 -6.22 21.28
CA GLU A 40 14.98 -5.74 19.90
C GLU A 40 13.73 -4.87 19.71
N LYS A 41 12.67 -5.14 20.50
CA LYS A 41 11.36 -4.47 20.46
C LYS A 41 10.99 -3.93 21.85
N PRO A 42 11.68 -2.89 22.35
CA PRO A 42 11.46 -2.38 23.71
C PRO A 42 10.27 -1.42 23.82
N TYR A 43 9.39 -1.37 22.82
CA TYR A 43 8.27 -0.42 22.76
C TYR A 43 6.94 -1.12 22.49
N ILE A 44 5.87 -0.59 23.10
CA ILE A 44 4.48 -0.95 22.79
C ILE A 44 3.85 0.23 22.05
N ALA A 45 3.37 0.02 20.83
CA ALA A 45 2.75 1.05 20.01
C ALA A 45 1.22 0.88 19.94
N SER A 46 0.49 1.99 19.83
CA SER A 46 -0.95 1.94 19.52
C SER A 46 -1.13 1.70 18.04
N MET A 47 -2.01 0.76 17.68
CA MET A 47 -2.38 0.50 16.27
C MET A 47 -3.55 1.38 15.79
N GLY A 48 -4.06 2.28 16.65
CA GLY A 48 -5.21 3.13 16.31
C GLY A 48 -6.57 2.43 16.35
N VAL A 49 -6.66 1.24 16.95
CA VAL A 49 -7.90 0.48 17.10
C VAL A 49 -8.32 0.46 18.56
N TYR A 50 -9.55 0.89 18.84
CA TYR A 50 -10.04 1.07 20.21
C TYR A 50 -11.41 0.44 20.40
N VAL A 51 -11.65 -0.10 21.60
CA VAL A 51 -12.97 -0.56 22.04
C VAL A 51 -13.40 0.27 23.23
N PHE A 52 -14.54 0.94 23.09
CA PHE A 52 -15.11 1.78 24.15
C PHE A 52 -16.44 1.22 24.64
N LYS A 53 -16.69 1.36 25.94
CA LYS A 53 -18.06 1.35 26.44
C LYS A 53 -18.79 2.57 25.86
N LYS A 54 -20.03 2.35 25.40
CA LYS A 54 -20.82 3.37 24.69
C LYS A 54 -20.94 4.67 25.47
N ASP A 55 -21.35 4.59 26.73
CA ASP A 55 -21.52 5.71 27.66
C ASP A 55 -20.21 6.50 27.89
N VAL A 56 -19.08 5.79 28.03
CA VAL A 56 -17.75 6.40 28.16
C VAL A 56 -17.40 7.19 26.90
N LEU A 57 -17.59 6.62 25.71
CA LEU A 57 -17.31 7.32 24.44
C LEU A 57 -18.12 8.61 24.32
N PHE A 58 -19.42 8.55 24.60
CA PHE A 58 -20.27 9.75 24.57
C PHE A 58 -19.75 10.80 25.54
N LYS A 59 -19.55 10.44 26.81
CA LYS A 59 -19.08 11.35 27.85
C LYS A 59 -17.77 12.05 27.42
N LEU A 60 -16.78 11.28 26.97
CA LEU A 60 -15.49 11.81 26.52
C LEU A 60 -15.65 12.82 25.38
N LEU A 61 -16.42 12.48 24.35
CA LEU A 61 -16.46 13.29 23.12
C LEU A 61 -17.31 14.55 23.20
N LYS A 62 -18.42 14.58 23.95
CA LYS A 62 -19.31 15.77 23.97
C LYS A 62 -19.35 16.53 25.29
N TRP A 63 -18.81 15.96 26.38
CA TRP A 63 -18.87 16.60 27.71
C TRP A 63 -17.46 16.87 28.25
N THR A 64 -16.57 15.88 28.23
CA THR A 64 -15.24 16.03 28.82
C THR A 64 -14.27 16.75 27.88
N TYR A 65 -14.20 16.33 26.62
CA TYR A 65 -13.23 16.83 25.63
C TYR A 65 -13.91 17.26 24.32
N PRO A 66 -14.91 18.17 24.36
CA PRO A 66 -15.68 18.55 23.17
C PRO A 66 -14.88 19.28 22.08
N LYS A 67 -13.63 19.66 22.36
CA LYS A 67 -12.74 20.37 21.43
C LYS A 67 -11.55 19.52 20.96
N ALA A 68 -11.46 18.27 21.40
CA ALA A 68 -10.42 17.37 20.92
C ALA A 68 -10.71 16.98 19.46
N ASN A 69 -9.64 16.92 18.68
CA ASN A 69 -9.62 16.62 17.26
C ASN A 69 -8.99 15.24 16.98
N ASP A 70 -8.24 14.67 17.92
CA ASP A 70 -7.55 13.39 17.71
C ASP A 70 -7.68 12.43 18.90
N PHE A 71 -7.87 11.14 18.59
CA PHE A 71 -7.99 10.12 19.62
C PHE A 71 -6.65 9.80 20.28
N GLY A 72 -5.58 9.65 19.49
CA GLY A 72 -4.28 9.17 19.97
C GLY A 72 -3.54 10.19 20.83
N SER A 73 -3.56 11.45 20.42
CA SER A 73 -2.84 12.54 21.09
C SER A 73 -3.63 13.26 22.18
N GLU A 74 -4.97 13.25 22.12
CA GLU A 74 -5.79 14.03 23.04
C GLU A 74 -6.73 13.15 23.88
N ILE A 75 -7.65 12.40 23.25
CA ILE A 75 -8.68 11.66 24.00
C ILE A 75 -8.08 10.55 24.86
N ILE A 76 -7.27 9.65 24.27
CA ILE A 76 -6.72 8.48 24.97
C ILE A 76 -5.78 8.90 26.12
N PRO A 77 -4.80 9.80 25.92
CA PRO A 77 -3.92 10.24 27.01
C PRO A 77 -4.70 10.93 28.13
N SER A 78 -5.71 11.74 27.81
CA SER A 78 -6.50 12.44 28.81
C SER A 78 -7.41 11.50 29.61
N ALA A 79 -7.98 10.48 28.95
CA ALA A 79 -8.82 9.48 29.60
C ALA A 79 -8.06 8.62 30.63
N LEU A 80 -6.72 8.58 30.59
CA LEU A 80 -5.91 7.87 31.60
C LEU A 80 -6.09 8.46 33.01
N ALA A 81 -6.46 9.75 33.11
CA ALA A 81 -6.58 10.45 34.38
C ALA A 81 -7.79 9.98 35.20
N ASP A 82 -8.91 9.68 34.55
CA ASP A 82 -10.20 9.41 35.21
C ASP A 82 -10.92 8.15 34.74
N HIS A 83 -10.36 7.41 33.77
CA HIS A 83 -10.91 6.13 33.30
C HIS A 83 -9.88 4.99 33.37
N THR A 84 -10.40 3.76 33.34
CA THR A 84 -9.55 2.57 33.18
C THR A 84 -9.36 2.31 31.68
N VAL A 85 -8.12 2.39 31.23
CA VAL A 85 -7.73 2.10 29.84
C VAL A 85 -6.78 0.91 29.85
N ASN A 86 -7.15 -0.17 29.16
CA ASN A 86 -6.36 -1.39 29.09
C ASN A 86 -5.80 -1.59 27.69
N ALA A 87 -4.61 -2.16 27.60
CA ALA A 87 -4.02 -2.58 26.34
C ALA A 87 -4.52 -3.99 25.96
N TYR A 88 -4.72 -4.21 24.67
CA TYR A 88 -4.87 -5.54 24.09
C TYR A 88 -3.68 -5.79 23.16
N ILE A 89 -2.95 -6.88 23.38
CA ILE A 89 -1.72 -7.17 22.67
C ILE A 89 -2.03 -7.95 21.39
N PHE A 90 -1.75 -7.33 20.25
CA PHE A 90 -1.79 -7.95 18.94
C PHE A 90 -0.38 -8.43 18.53
N ARG A 91 -0.30 -9.60 17.90
CA ARG A 91 0.99 -10.25 17.57
C ARG A 91 1.11 -10.71 16.13
N ASP A 92 0.06 -10.54 15.34
CA ASP A 92 0.05 -10.98 13.95
C ASP A 92 0.59 -9.87 13.04
N TYR A 93 0.57 -10.10 11.74
CA TYR A 93 0.96 -9.12 10.75
C TYR A 93 0.14 -7.82 10.89
N TRP A 94 0.87 -6.70 10.95
CA TRP A 94 0.32 -5.35 10.87
C TRP A 94 1.35 -4.45 10.20
N GLU A 95 0.90 -3.65 9.25
CA GLU A 95 1.74 -2.72 8.50
C GLU A 95 0.99 -1.41 8.28
N ASP A 96 1.64 -0.28 8.55
CA ASP A 96 1.09 1.03 8.24
C ASP A 96 1.38 1.40 6.78
N ILE A 97 0.38 1.24 5.92
CA ILE A 97 0.47 1.55 4.49
C ILE A 97 0.13 3.03 4.18
N GLY A 98 0.26 3.93 5.15
CA GLY A 98 -0.03 5.37 5.00
C GLY A 98 1.00 6.19 4.20
N THR A 99 2.18 5.65 3.90
CA THR A 99 3.18 6.31 3.04
C THR A 99 3.32 5.58 1.71
N ILE A 100 3.82 6.26 0.67
CA ILE A 100 4.03 5.62 -0.64
C ILE A 100 4.98 4.43 -0.54
N ARG A 101 6.07 4.57 0.20
CA ARG A 101 7.07 3.49 0.37
C ARG A 101 6.44 2.26 1.00
N THR A 102 5.78 2.41 2.14
CA THR A 102 5.17 1.29 2.87
C THR A 102 4.02 0.69 2.08
N PHE A 103 3.19 1.51 1.42
CA PHE A 103 2.14 1.03 0.52
C PHE A 103 2.71 0.15 -0.61
N TYR A 104 3.76 0.63 -1.28
CA TYR A 104 4.42 -0.08 -2.37
C TYR A 104 5.03 -1.41 -1.91
N GLU A 105 5.82 -1.38 -0.84
CA GLU A 105 6.51 -2.57 -0.32
C GLU A 105 5.54 -3.62 0.21
N ALA A 106 4.52 -3.21 0.96
CA ALA A 106 3.50 -4.12 1.48
C ALA A 106 2.73 -4.82 0.35
N ASN A 107 2.41 -4.10 -0.73
CA ASN A 107 1.78 -4.71 -1.90
C ASN A 107 2.72 -5.71 -2.58
N LEU A 108 3.95 -5.31 -2.94
CA LEU A 108 4.86 -6.24 -3.63
C LEU A 108 5.24 -7.47 -2.79
N ALA A 109 5.27 -7.34 -1.47
CA ALA A 109 5.52 -8.46 -0.56
C ALA A 109 4.49 -9.60 -0.71
N LEU A 110 3.27 -9.32 -1.18
CA LEU A 110 2.23 -10.34 -1.44
C LEU A 110 2.64 -11.31 -2.55
N ALA A 111 3.51 -10.89 -3.47
CA ALA A 111 3.92 -11.70 -4.61
C ALA A 111 5.07 -12.68 -4.31
N LYS A 112 5.63 -12.61 -3.10
CA LYS A 112 6.68 -13.52 -2.62
C LYS A 112 6.10 -14.91 -2.36
N GLU A 113 6.96 -15.93 -2.36
CA GLU A 113 6.58 -17.32 -2.08
C GLU A 113 5.93 -17.49 -0.70
N SER A 114 6.46 -16.80 0.32
CA SER A 114 5.87 -16.75 1.66
C SER A 114 5.55 -15.28 1.99
N PRO A 115 4.36 -14.80 1.60
CA PRO A 115 3.96 -13.43 1.89
C PRO A 115 3.66 -13.28 3.38
N PRO A 116 3.92 -12.10 3.97
CA PRO A 116 3.62 -11.86 5.38
C PRO A 116 2.12 -11.68 5.66
N PHE A 117 1.30 -11.52 4.61
CA PHE A 117 -0.15 -11.36 4.68
C PHE A 117 -0.84 -12.05 3.49
N GLU A 118 -2.01 -12.64 3.73
CA GLU A 118 -2.80 -13.35 2.73
C GLU A 118 -4.24 -12.85 2.71
N PHE A 119 -4.77 -12.53 1.52
CA PHE A 119 -6.16 -12.07 1.37
C PHE A 119 -7.19 -13.21 1.42
N TYR A 120 -6.75 -14.46 1.26
CA TYR A 120 -7.59 -15.61 0.93
C TYR A 120 -7.71 -16.64 2.06
N ASP A 121 -7.59 -16.22 3.33
CA ASP A 121 -7.85 -17.09 4.49
C ASP A 121 -9.28 -17.67 4.42
N PRO A 122 -9.46 -19.01 4.34
CA PRO A 122 -10.78 -19.63 4.28
C PRO A 122 -11.70 -19.35 5.48
N LYS A 123 -11.15 -18.95 6.63
CA LYS A 123 -11.92 -18.65 7.85
C LYS A 123 -12.32 -17.18 7.92
N THR A 124 -11.43 -16.28 7.50
CA THR A 124 -11.63 -14.83 7.57
C THR A 124 -11.13 -14.14 6.29
N PRO A 125 -11.79 -14.39 5.14
CA PRO A 125 -11.35 -13.84 3.88
C PRO A 125 -11.62 -12.33 3.81
N ILE A 126 -10.80 -11.62 3.04
CA ILE A 126 -11.07 -10.21 2.72
C ILE A 126 -12.01 -10.15 1.52
N PHE A 127 -13.17 -9.51 1.72
CA PHE A 127 -14.17 -9.35 0.66
C PHE A 127 -13.91 -8.10 -0.20
N THR A 128 -14.34 -8.17 -1.45
CA THR A 128 -14.40 -7.04 -2.39
C THR A 128 -15.62 -7.19 -3.30
N SER A 129 -15.89 -6.19 -4.14
CA SER A 129 -17.03 -6.20 -5.06
C SER A 129 -16.92 -7.36 -6.07
N PRO A 130 -17.98 -8.17 -6.27
CA PRO A 130 -18.00 -9.19 -7.32
C PRO A 130 -18.15 -8.52 -8.69
N ARG A 131 -17.13 -8.67 -9.56
CA ARG A 131 -17.08 -7.99 -10.86
C ARG A 131 -17.34 -8.89 -12.07
N PHE A 132 -17.40 -10.20 -11.88
CA PHE A 132 -17.61 -11.19 -12.96
C PHE A 132 -16.67 -11.01 -14.16
N LEU A 133 -15.42 -10.60 -13.89
CA LEU A 133 -14.40 -10.47 -14.93
C LEU A 133 -14.00 -11.87 -15.44
N PRO A 134 -13.66 -12.00 -16.73
CA PRO A 134 -13.18 -13.26 -17.26
C PRO A 134 -11.82 -13.63 -16.64
N PRO A 135 -11.41 -14.91 -16.71
CA PRO A 135 -10.03 -15.30 -16.44
C PRO A 135 -9.06 -14.50 -17.32
N THR A 136 -7.87 -14.25 -16.79
CA THR A 136 -6.81 -13.54 -17.50
C THR A 136 -6.26 -14.37 -18.66
N LYS A 137 -6.05 -13.72 -19.81
CA LYS A 137 -5.43 -14.32 -20.99
C LYS A 137 -3.93 -14.00 -21.01
N ILE A 138 -3.12 -15.04 -21.08
CA ILE A 138 -1.66 -14.98 -21.08
C ILE A 138 -1.15 -15.69 -22.33
N ASP A 139 -0.37 -14.99 -23.15
CA ASP A 139 0.15 -15.49 -24.42
C ASP A 139 1.66 -15.25 -24.50
N HIS A 140 2.46 -16.33 -24.50
CA HIS A 140 3.93 -16.29 -24.58
C HIS A 140 4.63 -15.36 -23.56
N CYS A 141 4.15 -15.35 -22.30
CA CYS A 141 4.72 -14.49 -21.25
C CYS A 141 5.65 -15.24 -20.29
N ARG A 142 6.57 -14.50 -19.65
CA ARG A 142 7.34 -14.94 -18.48
C ARG A 142 6.81 -14.24 -17.23
N ILE A 143 6.38 -15.01 -16.24
CA ILE A 143 5.80 -14.48 -14.99
C ILE A 143 6.54 -15.12 -13.82
N VAL A 144 7.17 -14.32 -12.96
CA VAL A 144 8.00 -14.77 -11.85
C VAL A 144 7.72 -13.91 -10.62
N GLU A 145 7.37 -14.51 -9.48
CA GLU A 145 7.06 -13.77 -8.24
C GLU A 145 6.04 -12.65 -8.49
N ALA A 146 4.90 -12.98 -9.09
CA ALA A 146 3.93 -11.97 -9.50
C ALA A 146 2.50 -12.43 -9.30
N ILE A 147 1.63 -11.48 -8.96
CA ILE A 147 0.18 -11.70 -8.87
C ILE A 147 -0.46 -11.04 -10.10
N ILE A 148 -1.19 -11.83 -10.88
CA ILE A 148 -1.97 -11.33 -12.01
C ILE A 148 -3.45 -11.45 -11.66
N SER A 149 -4.12 -10.30 -11.56
CA SER A 149 -5.55 -10.21 -11.26
C SER A 149 -6.40 -10.70 -12.44
N HIS A 150 -7.73 -10.72 -12.26
CA HIS A 150 -8.68 -11.14 -13.30
C HIS A 150 -8.78 -10.15 -14.46
N GLY A 151 -9.19 -10.65 -15.63
CA GLY A 151 -9.51 -9.84 -16.78
C GLY A 151 -8.33 -9.20 -17.49
N CYS A 152 -7.10 -9.59 -17.19
CA CYS A 152 -5.93 -9.02 -17.83
C CYS A 152 -5.66 -9.65 -19.21
N PHE A 153 -4.97 -8.89 -20.07
CA PHE A 153 -4.49 -9.34 -21.37
C PHE A 153 -2.98 -9.12 -21.44
N LEU A 154 -2.22 -10.21 -21.35
CA LEU A 154 -0.76 -10.20 -21.37
C LEU A 154 -0.29 -10.91 -22.62
N ARG A 155 0.51 -10.23 -23.44
CA ARG A 155 1.05 -10.78 -24.69
C ARG A 155 2.54 -10.55 -24.76
N GLU A 156 3.31 -11.62 -24.96
CA GLU A 156 4.74 -11.60 -25.27
C GLU A 156 5.55 -10.68 -24.33
N CYS A 157 5.26 -10.74 -23.03
CA CYS A 157 5.80 -9.82 -22.01
C CYS A 157 6.44 -10.55 -20.83
N SER A 158 7.24 -9.82 -20.04
CA SER A 158 7.87 -10.31 -18.82
C SER A 158 7.40 -9.52 -17.61
N VAL A 159 6.93 -10.22 -16.58
CA VAL A 159 6.49 -9.63 -15.30
C VAL A 159 7.26 -10.31 -14.16
N GLN A 160 8.01 -9.53 -13.38
CA GLN A 160 8.82 -10.02 -12.28
C GLN A 160 8.59 -9.22 -11.00
N HIS A 161 8.41 -9.88 -9.85
CA HIS A 161 8.26 -9.21 -8.54
C HIS A 161 7.28 -8.03 -8.61
N SER A 162 6.08 -8.30 -9.13
CA SER A 162 5.12 -7.27 -9.55
C SER A 162 3.68 -7.72 -9.33
N ILE A 163 2.79 -6.75 -9.19
CA ILE A 163 1.34 -7.00 -9.14
C ILE A 163 0.69 -6.32 -10.34
N VAL A 164 -0.10 -7.09 -11.08
CA VAL A 164 -0.88 -6.64 -12.22
C VAL A 164 -2.35 -6.67 -11.84
N GLY A 165 -2.92 -5.48 -11.64
CA GLY A 165 -4.30 -5.27 -11.24
C GLY A 165 -5.29 -5.61 -12.35
N GLU A 166 -6.58 -5.67 -11.98
CA GLU A 166 -7.65 -6.09 -12.87
C GLU A 166 -7.71 -5.32 -14.20
N ARG A 167 -8.13 -5.99 -15.27
CA ARG A 167 -8.31 -5.42 -16.62
C ARG A 167 -7.03 -4.85 -17.27
N SER A 168 -5.86 -5.06 -16.68
CA SER A 168 -4.60 -4.55 -17.22
C SER A 168 -4.28 -5.15 -18.59
N ARG A 169 -3.72 -4.32 -19.47
CA ARG A 169 -3.18 -4.74 -20.78
C ARG A 169 -1.68 -4.47 -20.82
N LEU A 170 -0.90 -5.51 -21.10
CA LEU A 170 0.53 -5.43 -21.37
C LEU A 170 0.80 -5.95 -22.79
N ASP A 171 1.33 -5.08 -23.65
CA ASP A 171 1.61 -5.42 -25.04
C ASP A 171 2.97 -6.11 -25.21
N PHE A 172 3.29 -6.54 -26.44
CA PHE A 172 4.50 -7.30 -26.74
C PHE A 172 5.78 -6.54 -26.36
N GLY A 173 6.75 -7.27 -25.81
CA GLY A 173 8.04 -6.74 -25.38
C GLY A 173 7.99 -5.90 -24.10
N VAL A 174 6.84 -5.81 -23.42
CA VAL A 174 6.75 -5.13 -22.12
C VAL A 174 7.54 -5.89 -21.06
N GLU A 175 8.31 -5.15 -20.26
CA GLU A 175 9.03 -5.65 -19.09
C GLU A 175 8.60 -4.88 -17.84
N LEU A 176 7.87 -5.54 -16.94
CA LEU A 176 7.57 -5.02 -15.61
C LEU A 176 8.47 -5.71 -14.58
N LYS A 177 9.16 -4.91 -13.76
CA LYS A 177 9.91 -5.41 -12.61
C LYS A 177 9.67 -4.51 -11.42
N ASP A 178 9.45 -5.05 -10.22
CA ASP A 178 9.24 -4.22 -9.02
C ASP A 178 8.13 -3.17 -9.30
N THR A 179 6.96 -3.62 -9.75
CA THR A 179 5.91 -2.71 -10.23
C THR A 179 4.54 -3.11 -9.71
N LEU A 180 3.81 -2.13 -9.16
CA LEU A 180 2.41 -2.25 -8.78
C LEU A 180 1.55 -1.54 -9.83
N MET A 181 0.87 -2.30 -10.67
CA MET A 181 -0.10 -1.76 -11.63
C MET A 181 -1.52 -1.92 -11.06
N MET A 182 -2.22 -0.83 -10.83
CA MET A 182 -3.57 -0.82 -10.25
C MET A 182 -4.63 -1.34 -11.24
N GLY A 183 -4.33 -1.27 -12.53
CA GLY A 183 -5.15 -1.79 -13.63
C GLY A 183 -6.10 -0.76 -14.23
N ALA A 184 -7.28 -1.20 -14.66
CA ALA A 184 -8.26 -0.33 -15.32
C ALA A 184 -9.68 -0.57 -14.81
N ASP A 185 -10.53 0.45 -14.92
CA ASP A 185 -11.93 0.38 -14.49
C ASP A 185 -12.83 -0.24 -15.57
N TYR A 186 -12.43 -0.12 -16.83
CA TYR A 186 -13.17 -0.61 -17.99
C TYR A 186 -12.20 -1.11 -19.07
N TYR A 187 -12.73 -1.90 -20.01
CA TYR A 187 -12.00 -2.30 -21.22
C TYR A 187 -12.18 -1.27 -22.32
N GLN A 188 -11.17 -1.15 -23.17
CA GLN A 188 -11.32 -0.58 -24.50
C GLN A 188 -11.47 -1.73 -25.50
N THR A 189 -12.43 -1.61 -26.41
CA THR A 189 -12.60 -2.54 -27.52
C THR A 189 -11.42 -2.47 -28.48
N GLU A 190 -11.19 -3.53 -29.26
CA GLU A 190 -10.13 -3.53 -30.28
C GLU A 190 -10.30 -2.39 -31.30
N SER A 191 -11.54 -2.05 -31.65
CA SER A 191 -11.85 -0.93 -32.55
C SER A 191 -11.49 0.42 -31.94
N GLU A 192 -11.77 0.64 -30.66
CA GLU A 192 -11.41 1.88 -29.97
C GLU A 192 -9.88 2.02 -29.85
N ILE A 193 -9.19 0.92 -29.54
CA ILE A 193 -7.73 0.89 -29.47
C ILE A 193 -7.13 1.22 -30.84
N ALA A 194 -7.62 0.58 -31.90
CA ALA A 194 -7.14 0.82 -33.26
C ALA A 194 -7.38 2.27 -33.71
N ALA A 195 -8.54 2.86 -33.40
CA ALA A 195 -8.84 4.25 -33.70
C ALA A 195 -7.90 5.21 -32.97
N LEU A 196 -7.66 5.01 -31.66
CA LEU A 196 -6.72 5.82 -30.89
C LEU A 196 -5.31 5.76 -31.48
N LEU A 197 -4.83 4.56 -31.80
CA LEU A 197 -3.49 4.39 -32.39
C LEU A 197 -3.40 5.03 -33.78
N ALA A 198 -4.45 4.96 -34.60
CA ALA A 198 -4.50 5.63 -35.90
C ALA A 198 -4.46 7.16 -35.79
N GLU A 199 -4.99 7.71 -34.69
CA GLU A 199 -4.90 9.14 -34.36
C GLU A 199 -3.59 9.53 -33.65
N GLY A 200 -2.66 8.58 -33.45
CA GLY A 200 -1.41 8.82 -32.72
C GLY A 200 -1.58 9.00 -31.21
N LYS A 201 -2.72 8.55 -30.65
CA LYS A 201 -3.01 8.58 -29.22
C LYS A 201 -2.62 7.26 -28.55
N VAL A 202 -2.41 7.32 -27.23
CA VAL A 202 -2.04 6.16 -26.42
C VAL A 202 -3.30 5.54 -25.78
N PRO A 203 -3.58 4.24 -26.02
CA PRO A 203 -4.65 3.51 -25.34
C PRO A 203 -4.28 3.16 -23.88
N ILE A 204 -5.28 2.84 -23.04
CA ILE A 204 -5.10 2.42 -21.65
C ILE A 204 -4.27 1.13 -21.59
N GLY A 205 -3.33 1.06 -20.64
CA GLY A 205 -2.39 -0.05 -20.49
C GLY A 205 -0.97 0.35 -20.85
N VAL A 206 -0.12 -0.66 -21.07
CA VAL A 206 1.31 -0.47 -21.37
C VAL A 206 1.58 -0.87 -22.81
N GLY A 207 2.04 0.09 -23.61
CA GLY A 207 2.40 -0.08 -25.02
C GLY A 207 3.69 -0.89 -25.21
N SER A 208 3.92 -1.30 -26.44
CA SER A 208 4.95 -2.28 -26.80
C SER A 208 6.38 -1.83 -26.47
N ASN A 209 7.26 -2.79 -26.16
CA ASN A 209 8.69 -2.57 -25.87
C ASN A 209 8.97 -1.58 -24.72
N THR A 210 8.00 -1.37 -23.84
CA THR A 210 8.13 -0.48 -22.68
C THR A 210 8.71 -1.22 -21.48
N LYS A 211 9.65 -0.60 -20.78
CA LYS A 211 10.32 -1.18 -19.60
C LYS A 211 10.07 -0.32 -18.37
N ILE A 212 9.54 -0.92 -17.32
CA ILE A 212 9.12 -0.24 -16.11
C ILE A 212 9.75 -0.93 -14.91
N ARG A 213 10.37 -0.13 -14.04
CA ARG A 213 11.00 -0.57 -12.80
C ARG A 213 10.66 0.36 -11.63
N ASN A 214 10.47 -0.22 -10.45
CA ASN A 214 10.25 0.50 -9.20
C ASN A 214 9.13 1.55 -9.29
N CYS A 215 7.95 1.10 -9.71
CA CYS A 215 6.88 1.99 -10.14
C CYS A 215 5.50 1.58 -9.60
N ILE A 216 4.66 2.59 -9.30
CA ILE A 216 3.22 2.44 -9.15
C ILE A 216 2.57 3.01 -10.41
N ILE A 217 1.73 2.22 -11.07
CA ILE A 217 0.93 2.65 -12.22
C ILE A 217 -0.54 2.70 -11.78
N ASP A 218 -1.10 3.90 -11.67
CA ASP A 218 -2.47 4.07 -11.20
C ASP A 218 -3.51 3.74 -12.29
N LYS A 219 -4.79 3.76 -11.90
CA LYS A 219 -5.91 3.32 -12.73
C LYS A 219 -5.98 4.07 -14.06
N ASN A 220 -6.26 3.32 -15.11
CA ASN A 220 -6.51 3.84 -16.46
C ASN A 220 -5.35 4.64 -17.08
N ALA A 221 -4.13 4.49 -16.57
CA ALA A 221 -2.94 5.09 -17.17
C ALA A 221 -2.75 4.58 -18.61
N LYS A 222 -2.22 5.47 -19.47
CA LYS A 222 -1.99 5.24 -20.89
C LYS A 222 -0.49 5.40 -21.15
N ILE A 223 0.25 4.30 -21.10
CA ILE A 223 1.71 4.32 -21.27
C ILE A 223 2.04 3.90 -22.70
N GLY A 224 2.75 4.77 -23.41
CA GLY A 224 3.11 4.60 -24.81
C GLY A 224 4.06 3.43 -25.07
N LYS A 225 4.47 3.29 -26.33
CA LYS A 225 5.50 2.31 -26.74
C LYS A 225 6.90 2.87 -26.52
N ASN A 226 7.86 1.96 -26.32
CA ASN A 226 9.28 2.27 -26.11
C ASN A 226 9.53 3.23 -24.93
N VAL A 227 8.63 3.26 -23.94
CA VAL A 227 8.79 4.06 -22.73
C VAL A 227 9.78 3.36 -21.79
N LEU A 228 10.60 4.14 -21.10
CA LEU A 228 11.53 3.65 -20.08
C LEU A 228 11.25 4.37 -18.76
N ILE A 229 10.69 3.68 -17.77
CA ILE A 229 10.50 4.19 -16.42
C ILE A 229 11.46 3.43 -15.52
N MET A 230 12.57 4.06 -15.16
CA MET A 230 13.60 3.42 -14.32
C MET A 230 14.21 4.35 -13.28
N ASN A 231 13.97 5.67 -13.35
CA ASN A 231 14.54 6.66 -12.43
C ASN A 231 16.07 6.46 -12.26
N LYS A 232 16.80 6.42 -13.38
CA LYS A 232 18.24 6.06 -13.41
C LYS A 232 19.10 6.96 -12.53
N ASP A 233 18.68 8.22 -12.35
CA ASP A 233 19.40 9.21 -11.57
C ASP A 233 19.14 9.08 -10.06
N GLY A 234 18.26 8.16 -9.64
CA GLY A 234 17.97 7.88 -8.23
C GLY A 234 17.26 9.02 -7.52
N VAL A 235 16.47 9.82 -8.25
CA VAL A 235 15.70 10.95 -7.72
C VAL A 235 14.80 10.45 -6.59
N GLN A 236 14.80 11.12 -5.43
CA GLN A 236 13.99 10.69 -4.29
C GLN A 236 12.60 11.32 -4.30
N GLU A 237 12.50 12.60 -4.65
CA GLU A 237 11.27 13.36 -4.61
C GLU A 237 11.18 14.22 -5.87
N ALA A 238 10.07 14.12 -6.62
CA ALA A 238 9.80 14.97 -7.77
C ALA A 238 8.31 15.17 -7.99
N ASP A 239 7.94 16.40 -8.35
CA ASP A 239 6.57 16.76 -8.74
C ASP A 239 6.56 17.09 -10.22
N ARG A 240 5.90 16.24 -11.01
CA ARG A 240 5.77 16.36 -12.46
C ARG A 240 4.32 16.08 -12.93
N PRO A 241 3.30 16.71 -12.32
CA PRO A 241 1.90 16.41 -12.64
C PRO A 241 1.54 16.71 -14.10
N GLU A 242 2.13 17.75 -14.69
CA GLU A 242 1.94 18.09 -16.11
C GLU A 242 2.52 17.03 -17.05
N GLU A 243 3.48 16.24 -16.58
CA GLU A 243 4.05 15.09 -17.29
C GLU A 243 3.39 13.77 -16.86
N GLY A 244 2.40 13.83 -15.95
CA GLY A 244 1.60 12.70 -15.54
C GLY A 244 2.22 11.80 -14.46
N PHE A 245 3.25 12.26 -13.74
CA PHE A 245 3.87 11.44 -12.70
C PHE A 245 4.40 12.22 -11.48
N TYR A 246 4.66 11.48 -10.41
CA TYR A 246 5.40 11.92 -9.24
C TYR A 246 6.53 10.93 -8.94
N ILE A 247 7.53 11.37 -8.17
CA ILE A 247 8.48 10.47 -7.51
C ILE A 247 8.38 10.72 -6.02
N ARG A 248 8.20 9.66 -5.23
CA ARG A 248 8.17 9.69 -3.77
C ARG A 248 9.02 8.56 -3.24
N SER A 249 9.97 8.88 -2.36
CA SER A 249 10.97 7.92 -1.89
C SER A 249 11.60 7.13 -3.06
N GLY A 250 11.88 7.77 -4.19
CA GLY A 250 12.46 7.11 -5.37
C GLY A 250 11.56 6.13 -6.12
N ILE A 251 10.30 5.96 -5.72
CA ILE A 251 9.29 5.20 -6.47
C ILE A 251 8.60 6.15 -7.44
N THR A 252 8.60 5.80 -8.74
CA THR A 252 7.85 6.56 -9.74
C THR A 252 6.37 6.20 -9.66
N ILE A 253 5.49 7.19 -9.62
CA ILE A 253 4.04 7.02 -9.57
C ILE A 253 3.44 7.64 -10.83
N ILE A 254 2.92 6.81 -11.73
CA ILE A 254 2.14 7.28 -12.88
C ILE A 254 0.72 7.56 -12.41
N MET A 255 0.25 8.79 -12.62
CA MET A 255 -1.05 9.26 -12.11
C MET A 255 -2.23 8.57 -12.80
N GLU A 256 -3.38 8.58 -12.13
CA GLU A 256 -4.63 8.10 -12.70
C GLU A 256 -4.92 8.81 -14.03
N LYS A 257 -5.28 8.03 -15.07
CA LYS A 257 -5.61 8.52 -16.42
C LYS A 257 -4.49 9.29 -17.13
N ALA A 258 -3.29 9.37 -16.56
CA ALA A 258 -2.15 10.03 -17.17
C ALA A 258 -1.80 9.38 -18.52
N THR A 259 -1.27 10.20 -19.42
CA THR A 259 -0.72 9.73 -20.70
C THR A 259 0.78 9.94 -20.68
N ILE A 260 1.54 8.86 -20.74
CA ILE A 260 2.99 8.89 -20.91
C ILE A 260 3.26 8.66 -22.40
N PRO A 261 3.77 9.67 -23.13
CA PRO A 261 3.99 9.57 -24.57
C PRO A 261 4.96 8.46 -24.98
N ASP A 262 4.92 8.09 -26.26
CA ASP A 262 5.86 7.14 -26.84
C ASP A 262 7.31 7.61 -26.68
N GLY A 263 8.21 6.71 -26.30
CA GLY A 263 9.65 6.99 -26.18
C GLY A 263 10.06 7.80 -24.95
N THR A 264 9.13 8.17 -24.06
CA THR A 264 9.44 8.91 -22.85
C THR A 264 10.39 8.12 -21.93
N VAL A 265 11.35 8.83 -21.31
CA VAL A 265 12.28 8.29 -20.32
C VAL A 265 12.08 9.03 -19.00
N ILE A 266 11.82 8.26 -17.92
CA ILE A 266 11.62 8.73 -16.55
C ILE A 266 12.62 8.04 -15.62
#